data_AF-A0A2G9U4Q9-F1
#
_entry.id   AF-A0A2G9U4Q9-F1
#
_cell.length_a   1.000
_cell.length_b   1.000
_cell.length_c   1.000
_cell.angle_alpha   90.00
_cell.angle_beta   90.00
_cell.angle_gamma   90.00
#
_symmetry.space_group_name_H-M   'P 1'
#
loop_
_entity.id
_entity.type
_entity.pdbx_description
1 polymer ?
#
loop_
_entity_poly.entity_id
_entity_poly.type
_entity_poly.pdbx_seq_one_letter_code
_entity_poly.pdbx_strand_id
1 'polypeptide(L)'
;MSYMLGEDWRKYFKYIVVLAKKPTFFKGREPFRIYDPDLDMMRFEKVHRLEEGQIYSGGNIDELSARAGFKDKGVLYFGDHIYTDLADPILRLGWRTAAIVPELAREIRVQNGESYQKIIQWLAMLTAIVELYRPESLRDPESAKVIEEWQTERSQYRLSDVYTSRVPNLLNYDVRHCFFPRRNALPHESLHSVPINSDSILDILKRKEQLRVDAEQP
;
A
#
# COMPACT_ATOMS: atom_id res chain seq x y z
N MET A 1 -22.54 -9.23 -9.75
CA MET A 1 -22.39 -10.25 -8.69
C MET A 1 -22.81 -11.65 -9.16
N SER A 2 -23.91 -11.80 -9.90
CA SER A 2 -24.34 -13.13 -10.42
C SER A 2 -23.26 -13.87 -11.19
N TYR A 3 -22.47 -13.17 -12.01
CA TYR A 3 -21.33 -13.77 -12.73
C TYR A 3 -20.24 -14.35 -11.81
N MET A 4 -19.98 -13.74 -10.65
CA MET A 4 -18.88 -14.13 -9.75
C MET A 4 -19.29 -15.17 -8.71
N LEU A 5 -20.54 -15.12 -8.23
CA LEU A 5 -21.02 -15.87 -7.06
C LEU A 5 -22.28 -16.72 -7.35
N GLY A 6 -22.79 -16.69 -8.58
CA GLY A 6 -24.05 -17.33 -8.97
C GLY A 6 -25.30 -16.48 -8.66
N GLU A 7 -26.47 -16.95 -9.08
CA GLU A 7 -27.74 -16.22 -8.92
C GLU A 7 -28.10 -15.92 -7.45
N ASP A 8 -27.79 -16.86 -6.53
CA ASP A 8 -28.08 -16.72 -5.10
C ASP A 8 -27.03 -15.92 -4.31
N TRP A 9 -26.23 -15.07 -4.97
CA TRP A 9 -25.14 -14.33 -4.30
C TRP A 9 -25.59 -13.51 -3.09
N ARG A 10 -26.87 -13.09 -3.06
CA ARG A 10 -27.45 -12.31 -1.97
C ARG A 10 -27.35 -13.01 -0.61
N LYS A 11 -27.35 -14.34 -0.57
CA LYS A 11 -27.27 -15.13 0.69
C LYS A 11 -25.96 -14.94 1.46
N TYR A 12 -24.89 -14.51 0.78
CA TYR A 12 -23.59 -14.27 1.41
C TYR A 12 -23.53 -12.92 2.15
N PHE A 13 -24.51 -12.05 1.96
CA PHE A 13 -24.51 -10.69 2.48
C PHE A 13 -25.73 -10.45 3.34
N LYS A 14 -25.50 -10.20 4.64
CA LYS A 14 -26.56 -9.83 5.59
C LYS A 14 -27.22 -8.50 5.23
N TYR A 15 -26.39 -7.51 4.87
CA TYR A 15 -26.83 -6.19 4.44
C TYR A 15 -26.18 -5.83 3.11
N ILE A 16 -26.96 -5.33 2.15
CA ILE A 16 -26.47 -4.94 0.83
C ILE A 16 -26.71 -3.44 0.68
N VAL A 17 -25.65 -2.66 0.53
CA VAL A 17 -25.72 -1.22 0.25
C VAL A 17 -25.17 -0.96 -1.14
N VAL A 18 -26.00 -0.41 -2.02
CA VAL A 18 -25.65 0.05 -3.36
C VAL A 18 -25.56 1.57 -3.40
N LEU A 19 -24.92 2.12 -4.44
CA LEU A 19 -24.87 3.57 -4.66
C LEU A 19 -24.43 4.39 -3.42
N ALA A 20 -23.50 3.85 -2.64
CA ALA A 20 -23.00 4.51 -1.43
C ALA A 20 -22.39 5.90 -1.71
N LYS A 21 -22.00 6.20 -2.96
CA LYS A 21 -21.38 7.47 -3.39
C LYS A 21 -20.16 7.81 -2.52
N LYS A 22 -19.18 6.90 -2.44
CA LYS A 22 -17.89 7.22 -1.78
C LYS A 22 -17.23 8.42 -2.49
N PRO A 23 -16.62 9.38 -1.76
CA PRO A 23 -16.35 9.40 -0.32
C PRO A 23 -17.50 9.97 0.54
N THR A 24 -18.58 10.44 -0.07
CA THR A 24 -19.74 11.02 0.65
C THR A 24 -20.38 10.02 1.62
N PHE A 25 -20.32 8.72 1.34
CA PHE A 25 -20.73 7.68 2.29
C PHE A 25 -20.08 7.82 3.68
N PHE A 26 -18.79 8.16 3.69
CA PHE A 26 -18.03 8.25 4.92
C PHE A 26 -18.22 9.61 5.60
N LYS A 27 -18.32 10.70 4.82
CA LYS A 27 -18.33 12.08 5.32
C LYS A 27 -19.73 12.69 5.47
N GLY A 28 -20.70 12.18 4.72
CA GLY A 28 -22.05 12.70 4.62
C GLY A 28 -22.98 12.18 5.71
N ARG A 29 -24.22 12.67 5.66
CA ARG A 29 -25.33 12.28 6.55
C ARG A 29 -26.58 11.90 5.75
N GLU A 30 -26.38 11.47 4.52
CA GLU A 30 -27.47 11.01 3.66
C GLU A 30 -28.15 9.79 4.30
N PRO A 31 -29.49 9.73 4.32
CA PRO A 31 -30.22 8.61 4.90
C PRO A 31 -30.19 7.39 3.97
N PHE A 32 -30.35 6.20 4.54
CA PHE A 32 -30.63 5.00 3.75
C PHE A 32 -32.03 5.04 3.13
N ARG A 33 -32.13 4.57 1.89
CA ARG A 33 -33.38 4.32 1.16
C ARG A 33 -33.45 2.86 0.73
N ILE A 34 -34.66 2.32 0.60
CA ILE A 34 -34.88 0.96 0.08
C ILE A 34 -34.79 0.99 -1.44
N TYR A 35 -33.98 0.10 -2.00
CA TYR A 35 -33.92 -0.13 -3.43
C TYR A 35 -34.69 -1.40 -3.79
N ASP A 36 -35.64 -1.26 -4.71
CA ASP A 36 -36.45 -2.35 -5.23
C ASP A 36 -35.84 -2.82 -6.56
N PRO A 37 -35.19 -4.00 -6.59
CA PRO A 37 -34.46 -4.46 -7.78
C PRO A 37 -35.38 -4.88 -8.92
N ASP A 38 -36.63 -5.24 -8.63
CA ASP A 38 -37.58 -5.72 -9.64
C ASP A 38 -38.22 -4.56 -10.41
N LEU A 39 -38.47 -3.44 -9.71
CA LEU A 39 -39.03 -2.23 -10.27
C LEU A 39 -37.97 -1.20 -10.70
N ASP A 40 -36.69 -1.45 -10.39
CA ASP A 40 -35.57 -0.50 -10.52
C ASP A 40 -35.90 0.88 -9.90
N MET A 41 -36.57 0.87 -8.75
CA MET A 41 -37.07 2.08 -8.10
C MET A 41 -36.54 2.23 -6.68
N MET A 42 -36.32 3.50 -6.33
CA MET A 42 -35.91 3.92 -5.00
C MET A 42 -37.15 4.32 -4.21
N ARG A 43 -37.45 3.62 -3.11
CA ARG A 43 -38.50 4.07 -2.19
C ARG A 43 -37.98 5.30 -1.44
N PHE A 44 -38.78 6.36 -1.41
CA PHE A 44 -38.43 7.62 -0.76
C PHE A 44 -38.56 7.58 0.77
N GLU A 45 -39.04 6.46 1.32
CA GLU A 45 -39.16 6.27 2.75
C GLU A 45 -37.78 6.15 3.41
N LYS A 46 -37.63 6.87 4.53
CA LYS A 46 -36.43 6.78 5.36
C LYS A 46 -36.43 5.42 6.05
N VAL A 47 -35.35 4.69 5.88
CA VAL A 47 -35.15 3.42 6.58
C VAL A 47 -34.91 3.70 8.07
N HIS A 48 -35.62 3.01 8.95
CA HIS A 48 -35.42 3.11 10.40
C HIS A 48 -34.59 1.95 10.95
N ARG A 49 -34.69 0.77 10.34
CA ARG A 49 -33.99 -0.46 10.73
C ARG A 49 -33.44 -1.18 9.49
N LEU A 50 -32.25 -1.76 9.62
CA LEU A 50 -31.69 -2.63 8.59
C LEU A 50 -32.20 -4.06 8.78
N GLU A 51 -32.89 -4.57 7.78
CA GLU A 51 -33.45 -5.92 7.67
C GLU A 51 -32.56 -6.76 6.76
N GLU A 52 -32.49 -8.06 7.04
CA GLU A 52 -31.66 -8.99 6.28
C GLU A 52 -32.30 -9.29 4.92
N GLY A 53 -31.49 -9.37 3.86
CA GLY A 53 -31.96 -9.62 2.49
C GLY A 53 -32.51 -8.41 1.74
N GLN A 54 -32.72 -7.28 2.42
CA GLN A 54 -33.10 -6.02 1.79
C GLN A 54 -31.89 -5.33 1.12
N ILE A 55 -32.13 -4.66 -0.01
CA ILE A 55 -31.13 -3.83 -0.68
C ILE A 55 -31.37 -2.37 -0.30
N TYR A 56 -30.32 -1.72 0.17
CA TYR A 56 -30.30 -0.33 0.56
C TYR A 56 -29.48 0.50 -0.42
N SER A 57 -29.80 1.77 -0.56
CA SER A 57 -29.08 2.69 -1.42
C SER A 57 -28.71 3.98 -0.70
N GLY A 58 -27.51 4.48 -0.98
CA GLY A 58 -26.94 5.67 -0.34
C GLY A 58 -26.56 5.42 1.12
N GLY A 59 -27.08 6.25 2.02
CA GLY A 59 -26.78 6.18 3.45
C GLY A 59 -25.43 6.76 3.84
N ASN A 60 -25.06 6.52 5.09
CA ASN A 60 -23.78 6.91 5.65
C ASN A 60 -23.24 5.81 6.57
N ILE A 61 -21.93 5.81 6.77
CA ILE A 61 -21.24 4.77 7.54
C ILE A 61 -21.58 4.80 9.04
N ASP A 62 -21.84 5.98 9.61
CA ASP A 62 -22.19 6.13 11.03
C ASP A 62 -23.55 5.46 11.31
N GLU A 63 -24.53 5.68 10.44
CA GLU A 63 -25.87 5.09 10.47
C GLU A 63 -25.81 3.57 10.20
N LEU A 64 -24.92 3.13 9.30
CA LEU A 64 -24.67 1.71 9.07
C LEU A 64 -24.14 1.04 10.35
N SER A 65 -23.13 1.64 10.97
CA SER A 65 -22.50 1.14 12.19
C SER A 65 -23.52 1.03 13.33
N ALA A 66 -24.27 2.11 13.56
CA ALA A 66 -25.26 2.18 14.63
C ALA A 66 -26.41 1.18 14.43
N ARG A 67 -26.93 1.05 13.20
CA ARG A 67 -28.10 0.19 12.93
C ARG A 67 -27.77 -1.29 12.79
N ALA A 68 -26.60 -1.61 12.26
CA ALA A 68 -26.14 -2.99 12.16
C ALA A 68 -25.60 -3.51 13.51
N GLY A 69 -25.45 -2.64 14.52
CA GLY A 69 -24.91 -3.01 15.83
C GLY A 69 -23.41 -3.31 15.78
N PHE A 70 -22.69 -2.71 14.85
CA PHE A 70 -21.27 -2.89 14.70
C PHE A 70 -20.51 -2.19 15.85
N LYS A 71 -19.69 -2.96 16.56
CA LYS A 71 -18.82 -2.44 17.62
C LYS A 71 -17.45 -2.11 17.03
N ASP A 72 -16.86 -0.99 17.43
CA ASP A 72 -15.62 -0.40 16.89
C ASP A 72 -14.59 -1.41 16.36
N LYS A 73 -13.89 -2.14 17.25
CA LYS A 73 -12.82 -3.09 16.87
C LYS A 73 -13.33 -4.42 16.30
N GLY A 74 -14.65 -4.63 16.30
CA GLY A 74 -15.30 -5.84 15.80
C GLY A 74 -15.48 -5.89 14.30
N VAL A 75 -15.21 -4.80 13.58
CA VAL A 75 -15.38 -4.72 12.12
C VAL A 75 -14.04 -4.74 11.40
N LEU A 76 -13.98 -5.50 10.30
CA LEU A 76 -12.90 -5.47 9.31
C LEU A 76 -13.45 -4.98 7.98
N TYR A 77 -13.01 -3.81 7.53
CA TYR A 77 -13.44 -3.19 6.29
C TYR A 77 -12.42 -3.42 5.17
N PHE A 78 -12.87 -3.94 4.03
CA PHE A 78 -12.03 -4.17 2.86
C PHE A 78 -12.22 -3.05 1.83
N GLY A 79 -11.12 -2.60 1.22
CA GLY A 79 -11.14 -1.61 0.15
C GLY A 79 -9.85 -1.64 -0.67
N ASP A 80 -9.94 -1.18 -1.90
CA ASP A 80 -8.83 -1.12 -2.85
C ASP A 80 -8.12 0.25 -2.87
N HIS A 81 -8.81 1.29 -2.42
CA HIS A 81 -8.29 2.66 -2.37
C HIS A 81 -7.97 3.10 -0.93
N ILE A 82 -6.68 3.20 -0.60
CA ILE A 82 -6.23 3.52 0.77
C ILE A 82 -6.89 4.81 1.30
N TYR A 83 -6.89 5.88 0.51
CA TYR A 83 -7.36 7.18 0.98
C TYR A 83 -8.87 7.34 0.96
N THR A 84 -9.56 6.87 -0.09
CA THR A 84 -11.01 7.08 -0.22
C THR A 84 -11.82 6.07 0.56
N ASP A 85 -11.27 4.87 0.78
CA ASP A 85 -12.03 3.74 1.34
C ASP A 85 -11.56 3.35 2.74
N LEU A 86 -10.27 3.52 3.08
CA LEU A 86 -9.72 2.97 4.35
C LEU A 86 -9.46 4.02 5.43
N ALA A 87 -9.17 5.28 5.06
CA ALA A 87 -8.81 6.31 6.03
C ALA A 87 -9.95 6.63 7.01
N ASP A 88 -11.16 6.90 6.51
CA ASP A 88 -12.31 7.28 7.34
C ASP A 88 -12.78 6.15 8.29
N PRO A 89 -12.89 4.87 7.86
CA PRO A 89 -13.23 3.76 8.77
C PRO A 89 -12.26 3.62 9.96
N ILE A 90 -10.95 3.83 9.73
CA ILE A 90 -9.94 3.78 10.80
C ILE A 90 -10.12 4.96 11.74
N LEU A 91 -10.12 6.18 11.19
CA LEU A 91 -10.02 7.40 11.98
C LEU A 91 -11.30 7.73 12.74
N ARG A 92 -12.47 7.40 12.19
CA ARG A 92 -13.77 7.80 12.75
C ARG A 92 -14.46 6.72 13.56
N LEU A 93 -14.36 5.47 13.11
CA LEU A 93 -15.09 4.35 13.71
C LEU A 93 -14.18 3.37 14.45
N GLY A 94 -12.87 3.54 14.36
CA GLY A 94 -11.92 2.58 14.95
C GLY A 94 -12.00 1.19 14.34
N TRP A 95 -12.55 1.08 13.13
CA TRP A 95 -12.63 -0.19 12.41
C TRP A 95 -11.25 -0.63 11.96
N ARG A 96 -11.03 -1.95 11.93
CA ARG A 96 -9.85 -2.50 11.27
C ARG A 96 -10.07 -2.43 9.76
N THR A 97 -9.01 -2.19 9.00
CA THR A 97 -9.07 -2.14 7.54
C THR A 97 -8.12 -3.14 6.90
N ALA A 98 -8.52 -3.65 5.74
CA ALA A 98 -7.69 -4.49 4.90
C ALA A 98 -7.67 -3.90 3.49
N ALA A 99 -6.47 -3.52 3.03
CA ALA A 99 -6.27 -3.04 1.68
C ALA A 99 -6.16 -4.22 0.71
N ILE A 100 -6.91 -4.17 -0.38
CA ILE A 100 -6.79 -5.11 -1.50
C ILE A 100 -5.94 -4.44 -2.57
N VAL A 101 -4.71 -4.91 -2.75
CA VAL A 101 -3.74 -4.34 -3.71
C VAL A 101 -3.31 -5.43 -4.71
N PRO A 102 -4.02 -5.60 -5.84
CA PRO A 102 -3.72 -6.65 -6.81
C PRO A 102 -2.31 -6.59 -7.40
N GLU A 103 -1.78 -5.37 -7.59
CA GLU A 103 -0.47 -5.12 -8.17
C GLU A 103 0.69 -5.59 -7.27
N LEU A 104 0.45 -5.68 -5.96
CA LEU A 104 1.46 -6.03 -4.95
C LEU A 104 2.08 -7.41 -5.21
N ALA A 105 1.28 -8.39 -5.66
CA ALA A 105 1.78 -9.72 -5.94
C ALA A 105 2.82 -9.73 -7.07
N ARG A 106 2.63 -8.88 -8.10
CA ARG A 106 3.59 -8.72 -9.19
C ARG A 106 4.84 -8.00 -8.68
N GLU A 107 4.66 -6.94 -7.90
CA GLU A 107 5.75 -6.14 -7.34
C GLU A 107 6.68 -6.99 -6.46
N ILE A 108 6.12 -7.78 -5.53
CA ILE A 108 6.90 -8.69 -4.67
C ILE A 108 7.73 -9.67 -5.51
N ARG A 109 7.15 -10.24 -6.58
CA ARG A 109 7.88 -11.18 -7.45
C ARG A 109 9.04 -10.50 -8.17
N VAL A 110 8.85 -9.28 -8.66
CA VAL A 110 9.91 -8.51 -9.33
C VAL A 110 11.00 -8.13 -8.34
N GLN A 111 10.64 -7.64 -7.15
CA GLN A 111 11.59 -7.25 -6.12
C GLN A 111 12.43 -8.42 -5.59
N ASN A 112 11.84 -9.60 -5.50
CA ASN A 112 12.54 -10.82 -5.08
C ASN A 112 13.36 -11.47 -6.20
N GLY A 113 13.31 -10.95 -7.42
CA GLY A 113 14.14 -11.45 -8.52
C GLY A 113 15.62 -11.12 -8.30
N GLU A 114 16.51 -12.08 -8.53
CA GLU A 114 17.96 -11.90 -8.35
C GLU A 114 18.51 -10.68 -9.10
N SER A 115 18.07 -10.46 -10.34
CA SER A 115 18.52 -9.32 -11.14
C SER A 115 18.15 -7.99 -10.49
N TYR A 116 16.93 -7.88 -9.95
CA TYR A 116 16.50 -6.66 -9.26
C TYR A 116 17.29 -6.45 -7.97
N GLN A 117 17.50 -7.50 -7.18
CA GLN A 117 18.31 -7.42 -5.95
C GLN A 117 19.75 -6.99 -6.25
N LYS A 118 20.39 -7.58 -7.27
CA LYS A 118 21.74 -7.21 -7.72
C LYS A 118 21.80 -5.76 -8.17
N ILE A 119 20.82 -5.30 -8.95
CA ILE A 119 20.73 -3.90 -9.41
C ILE A 119 20.57 -2.94 -8.22
N ILE A 120 19.71 -3.25 -7.25
CA ILE A 120 19.53 -2.41 -6.06
C ILE A 120 20.79 -2.37 -5.20
N GLN A 121 21.45 -3.51 -4.99
CA GLN A 121 22.73 -3.59 -4.27
C GLN A 121 23.82 -2.77 -4.99
N TRP A 122 23.90 -2.91 -6.32
CA TRP A 122 24.82 -2.14 -7.16
C TRP A 122 24.56 -0.64 -7.08
N LEU A 123 23.29 -0.22 -7.19
CA LEU A 123 22.88 1.17 -7.04
C LEU A 123 23.23 1.76 -5.66
N ALA A 124 23.05 0.97 -4.60
CA ALA A 124 23.41 1.37 -3.24
C ALA A 124 24.94 1.53 -3.11
N MET A 125 25.72 0.59 -3.65
CA MET A 125 27.17 0.65 -3.68
C MET A 125 27.69 1.85 -4.49
N LEU A 126 27.21 2.03 -5.73
CA LEU A 126 27.55 3.18 -6.56
C LEU A 126 27.22 4.50 -5.87
N THR A 127 26.08 4.60 -5.19
CA THR A 127 25.72 5.80 -4.43
C THR A 127 26.69 6.07 -3.30
N ALA A 128 27.05 5.05 -2.52
CA ALA A 128 28.01 5.18 -1.42
C ALA A 128 29.41 5.59 -1.91
N ILE A 129 29.89 4.99 -3.00
CA ILE A 129 31.19 5.32 -3.60
C ILE A 129 31.19 6.76 -4.13
N VAL A 130 30.16 7.13 -4.91
CA VAL A 130 30.03 8.50 -5.45
C VAL A 130 30.02 9.53 -4.32
N GLU A 131 29.33 9.26 -3.20
CA GLU A 131 29.28 10.17 -2.06
C GLU A 131 30.61 10.24 -1.29
N LEU A 132 31.31 9.11 -1.14
CA LEU A 132 32.60 9.04 -0.45
C LEU A 132 33.69 9.83 -1.20
N TYR A 133 33.75 9.69 -2.52
CA TYR A 133 34.81 10.29 -3.34
C TYR A 133 34.46 11.68 -3.91
N ARG A 134 33.21 12.14 -3.75
CA ARG A 134 32.78 13.49 -4.16
C ARG A 134 33.70 14.63 -3.64
N PRO A 135 34.20 14.62 -2.40
CA PRO A 135 35.12 15.66 -1.92
C PRO A 135 36.49 15.65 -2.61
N GLU A 136 36.97 14.48 -3.05
CA GLU A 136 38.27 14.32 -3.73
C GLU A 136 38.20 14.72 -5.21
N SER A 137 37.04 14.53 -5.85
CA SER A 137 36.76 15.00 -7.21
C SER A 137 36.92 16.51 -7.38
N LEU A 138 36.83 17.29 -6.30
CA LEU A 138 37.04 18.74 -6.33
C LEU A 138 38.54 19.10 -6.37
N ARG A 139 39.44 18.14 -6.12
CA ARG A 139 40.89 18.35 -6.01
C ARG A 139 41.67 17.76 -7.20
N ASP A 140 41.14 16.71 -7.83
CA ASP A 140 41.80 16.01 -8.94
C ASP A 140 40.86 15.86 -10.17
N PRO A 141 41.23 16.39 -11.35
CA PRO A 141 40.44 16.29 -12.58
C PRO A 141 40.21 14.86 -13.09
N GLU A 142 41.14 13.93 -12.82
CA GLU A 142 40.98 12.54 -13.27
C GLU A 142 39.94 11.80 -12.40
N SER A 143 39.99 12.01 -11.08
CA SER A 143 38.98 11.53 -10.14
C SER A 143 37.57 12.08 -10.44
N ALA A 144 37.48 13.32 -10.95
CA ALA A 144 36.21 13.91 -11.37
C ALA A 144 35.56 13.17 -12.55
N LYS A 145 36.34 12.75 -13.54
CA LYS A 145 35.84 11.97 -14.71
C LYS A 145 35.26 10.63 -14.29
N VAL A 146 35.97 9.90 -13.41
CA VAL A 146 35.51 8.57 -12.92
C VAL A 146 34.19 8.69 -12.16
N ILE A 147 34.02 9.75 -11.36
CA ILE A 147 32.75 9.98 -10.66
C ILE A 147 31.63 10.35 -11.62
N GLU A 148 31.91 11.12 -12.68
CA GLU A 148 30.94 11.45 -13.72
C GLU A 148 30.48 10.19 -14.49
N GLU A 149 31.39 9.27 -14.78
CA GLU A 149 31.09 7.96 -15.37
C GLU A 149 30.17 7.13 -14.46
N TRP A 150 30.50 7.01 -13.16
CA TRP A 150 29.66 6.29 -12.20
C TRP A 150 28.30 6.96 -11.96
N GLN A 151 28.23 8.29 -12.03
CA GLN A 151 26.95 9.01 -11.98
C GLN A 151 26.09 8.74 -13.23
N THR A 152 26.73 8.64 -14.40
CA THR A 152 26.07 8.29 -15.65
C THR A 152 25.55 6.86 -15.60
N GLU A 153 26.38 5.90 -15.17
CA GLU A 153 25.99 4.51 -14.99
C GLU A 153 24.82 4.38 -13.99
N ARG A 154 24.91 5.04 -12.83
CA ARG A 154 23.84 5.08 -11.84
C ARG A 154 22.53 5.62 -12.44
N SER A 155 22.61 6.61 -13.32
CA SER A 155 21.43 7.20 -13.97
C SER A 155 20.78 6.25 -14.97
N GLN A 156 21.54 5.36 -15.61
CA GLN A 156 20.98 4.34 -16.51
C GLN A 156 20.12 3.31 -15.78
N TYR A 157 20.50 2.93 -14.56
CA TYR A 157 19.71 2.03 -13.72
C TYR A 157 18.51 2.71 -13.04
N ARG A 158 18.53 4.03 -12.91
CA ARG A 158 17.38 4.84 -12.45
C ARG A 158 16.59 5.33 -13.66
N LEU A 159 15.90 4.40 -14.33
CA LEU A 159 15.10 4.68 -15.54
C LEU A 159 14.02 5.76 -15.35
N SER A 160 13.61 6.03 -14.10
CA SER A 160 12.75 7.17 -13.78
C SER A 160 13.01 7.72 -12.37
N ASP A 161 12.95 9.04 -12.23
CA ASP A 161 13.03 9.72 -10.94
C ASP A 161 11.74 9.59 -10.13
N VAL A 162 10.61 9.46 -10.83
CA VAL A 162 9.28 9.28 -10.24
C VAL A 162 8.60 8.10 -10.94
N TYR A 163 8.05 7.18 -10.16
CA TYR A 163 7.20 6.10 -10.65
C TYR A 163 5.79 6.25 -10.08
N THR A 164 4.79 5.93 -10.89
CA THR A 164 3.40 5.92 -10.47
C THR A 164 2.65 4.82 -11.21
N SER A 165 1.70 4.17 -10.54
CA SER A 165 0.88 3.13 -11.16
C SER A 165 -0.01 3.65 -12.28
N ARG A 166 -0.46 4.91 -12.17
CA ARG A 166 -1.30 5.60 -13.17
C ARG A 166 -0.97 7.10 -13.19
N VAL A 167 -1.10 7.72 -14.37
CA VAL A 167 -0.88 9.17 -14.55
C VAL A 167 -1.80 10.04 -13.68
N PRO A 168 -3.10 9.72 -13.47
CA PRO A 168 -3.98 10.53 -12.61
C PRO A 168 -3.51 10.68 -11.16
N ASN A 169 -2.61 9.81 -10.67
CA ASN A 169 -2.06 9.96 -9.33
C ASN A 169 -1.27 11.27 -9.16
N LEU A 170 -0.75 11.83 -10.26
CA LEU A 170 -0.05 13.13 -10.27
C LEU A 170 -1.00 14.32 -10.06
N LEU A 171 -2.31 14.15 -10.30
CA LEU A 171 -3.32 15.19 -10.06
C LEU A 171 -3.54 15.48 -8.57
N ASN A 172 -3.07 14.60 -7.68
CA ASN A 172 -3.11 14.82 -6.23
C ASN A 172 -2.04 15.80 -5.75
N TYR A 173 -1.14 16.24 -6.63
CA TYR A 173 -0.03 17.12 -6.32
C TYR A 173 -0.20 18.45 -7.06
N ASP A 174 0.19 19.54 -6.40
CA ASP A 174 0.26 20.84 -7.05
C ASP A 174 1.31 20.83 -8.18
N VAL A 175 1.14 21.67 -9.20
CA VAL A 175 2.08 21.77 -10.34
C VAL A 175 3.47 22.24 -9.87
N ARG A 176 3.56 22.89 -8.71
CA ARG A 176 4.81 23.31 -8.07
C ARG A 176 5.31 22.33 -7.00
N HIS A 177 4.69 21.16 -6.88
CA HIS A 177 5.10 20.15 -5.91
C HIS A 177 6.50 19.61 -6.22
N CYS A 178 7.36 19.57 -5.20
CA CYS A 178 8.71 19.03 -5.31
C CYS A 178 8.75 17.64 -4.67
N PHE A 179 9.00 16.61 -5.49
CA PHE A 179 9.10 15.23 -5.02
C PHE A 179 10.47 15.01 -4.37
N PHE A 180 10.47 14.72 -3.07
CA PHE A 180 11.68 14.36 -2.35
C PHE A 180 11.85 12.84 -2.33
N PRO A 181 12.97 12.28 -2.83
CA PRO A 181 13.25 10.87 -2.64
C PRO A 181 13.41 10.59 -1.15
N ARG A 182 13.01 9.40 -0.71
CA ARG A 182 13.32 8.97 0.66
C ARG A 182 14.84 8.96 0.82
N ARG A 183 15.33 9.67 1.84
CA ARG A 183 16.73 9.60 2.25
C ARG A 183 16.96 8.19 2.80
N ASN A 184 17.80 7.42 2.11
CA ASN A 184 18.39 6.24 2.73
C ASN A 184 19.39 6.77 3.75
N ALA A 185 19.27 6.35 5.01
CA ALA A 185 20.29 6.70 6.00
C ALA A 185 21.65 6.23 5.51
N LEU A 186 22.63 7.11 5.63
CA LEU A 186 24.02 6.70 5.54
C LEU A 186 24.35 5.75 6.70
N PRO A 187 25.37 4.88 6.58
CA PRO A 187 25.71 3.92 7.64
C PRO A 187 25.98 4.53 9.03
N HIS A 188 26.30 5.82 9.10
CA HIS A 188 26.51 6.57 10.34
C HIS A 188 25.31 7.44 10.77
N GLU A 189 24.28 7.57 9.92
CA GLU A 189 23.03 8.24 10.26
C GLU A 189 22.14 7.24 10.99
N SER A 190 22.02 7.38 12.30
CA SER A 190 21.18 6.51 13.13
C SER A 190 19.70 6.82 12.89
N LEU A 191 19.11 6.29 11.82
CA LEU A 191 17.66 6.16 11.71
C LEU A 191 17.21 5.01 12.60
N HIS A 192 16.95 5.32 13.87
CA HIS A 192 16.13 4.43 14.68
C HIS A 192 14.79 4.19 13.95
N SER A 193 14.40 2.91 13.92
CA SER A 193 13.11 2.35 13.51
C SER A 193 12.79 2.22 12.01
N VAL A 194 13.39 1.22 11.36
CA VAL A 194 12.57 0.17 10.72
C VAL A 194 13.17 -1.16 11.17
N PRO A 195 12.47 -1.99 11.96
CA PRO A 195 12.94 -3.34 12.21
C PRO A 195 12.72 -4.10 10.91
N ILE A 196 13.73 -4.10 10.04
CA ILE A 196 13.92 -5.24 9.16
C ILE A 196 14.16 -6.37 10.15
N ASN A 197 13.21 -7.30 10.24
CA ASN A 197 13.43 -8.57 10.90
C ASN A 197 14.40 -9.37 10.01
N SER A 198 15.62 -8.85 9.89
CA SER A 198 16.76 -9.52 9.32
C SER A 198 17.40 -10.19 10.51
N ASP A 199 17.19 -11.50 10.65
CA ASP A 199 18.20 -12.31 11.31
C ASP A 199 19.54 -11.80 10.78
N SER A 200 20.41 -11.34 11.70
CA SER A 200 21.68 -10.76 11.31
C SER A 200 22.35 -11.74 10.35
N ILE A 201 22.97 -11.27 9.28
CA ILE A 201 23.74 -12.15 8.39
C ILE A 201 24.73 -12.98 9.21
N LEU A 202 25.23 -12.45 10.34
CA LEU A 202 26.02 -13.17 11.32
C LEU A 202 25.28 -14.35 11.98
N ASP A 203 23.99 -14.21 12.28
CA ASP A 203 23.18 -15.28 12.86
C ASP A 203 22.88 -16.38 11.83
N ILE A 204 22.64 -16.00 10.58
CA ILE A 204 22.49 -16.95 9.45
C ILE A 204 23.80 -17.70 9.20
N LEU A 205 24.93 -17.01 9.23
CA LEU A 205 26.25 -17.61 9.05
C LEU A 205 26.61 -18.51 10.23
N LYS A 206 26.39 -18.08 11.47
CA LYS A 206 26.59 -18.91 12.67
C LYS A 206 25.74 -20.17 12.63
N ARG A 207 24.49 -20.07 12.20
CA ARG A 207 23.59 -21.24 12.08
C ARG A 207 24.04 -22.19 10.98
N LYS A 208 24.55 -21.68 9.85
CA LYS A 208 25.15 -22.50 8.79
C LYS A 208 26.46 -23.17 9.24
N GLU A 209 27.30 -22.46 9.98
CA GLU A 209 28.55 -22.99 10.54
C GLU A 209 28.23 -24.12 11.55
N GLN A 210 27.25 -23.90 12.42
CA GLN A 210 26.81 -24.89 13.40
C GLN A 210 26.27 -26.16 12.73
N LEU A 211 25.42 -26.02 11.72
CA LEU A 211 24.89 -27.15 10.95
C LEU A 211 25.97 -27.93 10.19
N ARG A 212 27.05 -27.25 9.78
CA ARG A 212 28.20 -27.89 9.13
C ARG A 212 29.06 -28.66 10.14
N VAL A 213 29.30 -28.09 11.32
CA VAL A 213 30.04 -28.75 12.41
C VAL A 213 29.28 -29.98 12.93
N ASP A 214 27.96 -29.90 13.05
CA ASP A 214 27.12 -31.02 13.50
C ASP A 214 27.05 -32.15 12.45
N ALA A 215 27.26 -31.86 11.16
CA ALA A 215 27.32 -32.84 10.07
C ALA A 215 28.70 -33.50 9.89
N GLU A 216 29.76 -32.91 10.48
CA GLU A 216 31.14 -33.42 10.43
C GLU A 216 31.54 -34.21 11.70
N GLN A 217 30.63 -34.41 12.66
CA GLN A 217 30.82 -35.32 13.79
C GLN A 217 30.35 -36.76 13.42
N PRO A 218 31.17 -37.79 13.64
CA PRO A 218 30.84 -39.19 13.30
C PRO A 218 29.80 -39.84 14.20
#